data_AF-A0A6H0UDN1-F1
#
_entry.id   AF-A0A6H0UDN1-F1
#
_cell.length_a   1.000
_cell.length_b   1.000
_cell.length_c   1.000
_cell.angle_alpha   90.00
_cell.angle_beta   90.00
_cell.angle_gamma   90.00
#
_symmetry.space_group_name_H-M   'P 1'
#
loop_
_entity.id
_entity.type
_entity.pdbx_description
1 polymer ?
#
loop_
_entity_poly.entity_id
_entity_poly.type
_entity_poly.pdbx_seq_one_letter_code
_entity_poly.pdbx_strand_id
1 'polypeptide(L)'
;MKIKRILIFIFLILGLSSMIMLLIKQLNLIPPKAPKTLKDLAYDSDKRLGYTIYIPENGKLEPYLVLTQNYYKQGNVLLIRKYVLEVPLPHNKKNASSYYAGGIPDRFISEVFINEFPSKLRAQIVETSVNIRAEDVVQVGDKVEKIKRKLFLLLEKELGLAYFATSDEQEIKYFTDERYDRAIARTKDNTARVWWLRGARDHGFSNLARSVTDYVGIGASAVKDSYYLRPSFCLPPSTKIVKERIDGQYL
;
A
#
# COMPACT_ATOMS: atom_id res chain seq x y z
N MET A 1 -48.78 21.21 17.03
CA MET A 1 -48.29 19.91 17.60
C MET A 1 -47.09 19.32 16.85
N LYS A 2 -47.00 19.43 15.52
CA LYS A 2 -45.86 18.89 14.72
C LYS A 2 -44.50 19.54 15.03
N ILE A 3 -44.44 20.86 15.24
CA ILE A 3 -43.18 21.60 15.47
C ILE A 3 -42.49 21.21 16.80
N LYS A 4 -43.25 21.03 17.90
CA LYS A 4 -42.69 20.57 19.19
C LYS A 4 -42.07 19.17 19.09
N ARG A 5 -42.69 18.25 18.34
CA ARG A 5 -42.13 16.92 18.10
C ARG A 5 -40.83 16.98 17.28
N ILE A 6 -40.78 17.83 16.25
CA ILE A 6 -39.58 18.03 15.43
C ILE A 6 -38.41 18.57 16.28
N LEU A 7 -38.65 19.56 17.13
CA LEU A 7 -37.63 20.10 18.04
C LEU A 7 -37.09 19.05 19.02
N ILE A 8 -37.95 18.21 19.60
CA ILE A 8 -37.53 17.13 20.49
C ILE A 8 -36.61 16.12 19.77
N PHE A 9 -36.95 15.75 18.53
CA PHE A 9 -36.11 14.87 17.73
C PHE A 9 -34.73 15.47 17.42
N ILE A 10 -34.64 16.78 17.13
CA ILE A 10 -33.38 17.47 16.88
C ILE A 10 -32.48 17.45 18.13
N PHE A 11 -33.03 17.75 19.31
CA PHE A 11 -32.27 17.70 20.57
C PHE A 11 -31.79 16.29 20.92
N LEU A 12 -32.60 15.26 20.63
CA LEU A 12 -32.21 13.86 20.82
C LEU A 12 -31.04 13.45 19.92
N ILE A 13 -31.07 13.85 18.64
CA ILE A 13 -29.97 13.57 17.69
C ILE A 13 -28.69 14.29 18.11
N LEU A 14 -28.78 15.56 18.51
CA LEU A 14 -27.63 16.33 19.00
C LEU A 14 -27.04 15.73 20.29
N GLY A 15 -27.90 15.31 21.23
CA GLY A 15 -27.47 14.64 22.46
C GLY A 15 -26.77 13.30 22.19
N LEU A 16 -27.33 12.48 21.29
CA LEU A 16 -26.72 11.20 20.90
C LEU A 16 -25.38 11.40 20.20
N SER A 17 -25.28 12.39 19.30
CA SER A 17 -24.05 12.76 18.61
C SER A 17 -22.96 13.22 19.57
N SER A 18 -23.31 14.07 20.55
CA SER A 18 -22.39 14.51 21.61
C SER A 18 -21.87 13.35 22.46
N MET A 19 -22.75 12.42 22.83
CA MET A 19 -22.38 11.24 23.62
C MET A 19 -21.45 10.29 22.83
N ILE A 20 -21.70 10.12 21.53
CA ILE A 20 -20.83 9.36 20.63
C ILE A 20 -19.45 10.01 20.52
N MET A 21 -19.37 11.34 20.38
CA MET A 21 -18.09 12.06 20.37
C MET A 21 -17.33 11.92 21.70
N LEU A 22 -18.02 11.96 22.83
CA LEU A 22 -17.42 11.72 24.16
C LEU A 22 -16.86 10.30 24.29
N LEU A 23 -17.58 9.29 23.79
CA LEU A 23 -17.14 7.90 23.76
C LEU A 23 -15.90 7.70 22.89
N ILE A 24 -15.87 8.30 21.68
CA ILE A 24 -14.69 8.26 20.79
C ILE A 24 -13.48 8.92 21.46
N LYS A 25 -13.70 10.05 22.13
CA LYS A 25 -12.65 10.80 22.83
C LYS A 25 -12.09 10.01 24.02
N GLN A 26 -12.94 9.31 24.78
CA GLN A 26 -12.52 8.42 25.86
C GLN A 26 -11.72 7.22 25.38
N LEU A 27 -12.10 6.60 24.26
CA LEU A 27 -11.35 5.49 23.68
C LEU A 27 -9.91 5.89 23.31
N ASN A 28 -9.73 7.13 22.83
CA ASN A 28 -8.42 7.68 22.50
C ASN A 28 -7.53 7.94 23.73
N LEU A 29 -8.09 8.06 24.94
CA LEU A 29 -7.36 8.28 26.19
C LEU A 29 -6.72 7.00 26.76
N ILE A 30 -7.21 5.82 26.37
CA ILE A 30 -6.60 4.55 26.79
C ILE A 30 -5.25 4.40 26.06
N PRO A 31 -4.13 4.27 26.79
CA PRO A 31 -2.82 4.14 26.17
C PRO A 31 -2.78 2.83 25.37
N PRO A 32 -2.25 2.86 24.14
CA PRO A 32 -2.22 1.68 23.31
C PRO A 32 -1.23 0.66 23.89
N LYS A 33 -1.60 -0.63 23.81
CA LYS A 33 -0.75 -1.72 24.29
C LYS A 33 0.51 -1.80 23.43
N ALA A 34 1.67 -2.00 24.07
CA ALA A 34 2.92 -2.16 23.34
C ALA A 34 2.83 -3.30 22.29
N PRO A 35 3.10 -3.01 21.00
CA PRO A 35 2.97 -3.99 19.93
C PRO A 35 4.07 -5.04 20.07
N LYS A 36 3.73 -6.32 19.84
CA LYS A 36 4.67 -7.44 19.92
C LYS A 36 4.88 -8.11 18.56
N THR A 37 3.91 -7.97 17.68
CA THR A 37 3.89 -8.58 16.36
C THR A 37 3.56 -7.55 15.28
N LEU A 38 3.84 -7.91 14.02
CA LEU A 38 3.46 -7.07 12.89
C LEU A 38 1.95 -6.82 12.81
N LYS A 39 1.14 -7.81 13.20
CA LYS A 39 -0.32 -7.65 13.25
C LYS A 39 -0.74 -6.53 14.20
N ASP A 40 -0.13 -6.46 15.39
CA ASP A 40 -0.45 -5.43 16.37
C ASP A 40 -0.14 -4.03 15.84
N LEU A 41 0.93 -3.91 15.05
CA LEU A 41 1.48 -2.66 14.54
C LEU A 41 0.83 -2.15 13.24
N ALA A 42 0.03 -2.98 12.55
CA ALA A 42 -0.58 -2.60 11.29
C ALA A 42 -1.46 -1.34 11.44
N TYR A 43 -1.45 -0.48 10.42
CA TYR A 43 -2.20 0.78 10.43
C TYR A 43 -3.69 0.60 10.73
N ASP A 44 -4.28 -0.49 10.22
CA ASP A 44 -5.68 -0.84 10.43
C ASP A 44 -5.96 -1.60 11.73
N SER A 45 -4.94 -1.88 12.54
CA SER A 45 -5.05 -2.38 13.91
C SER A 45 -5.15 -1.21 14.91
N ASP A 46 -4.07 -0.43 15.06
CA ASP A 46 -4.06 0.81 15.87
C ASP A 46 -2.99 1.78 15.36
N LYS A 47 -3.41 2.76 14.56
CA LYS A 47 -2.50 3.75 13.95
C LYS A 47 -1.70 4.60 14.96
N ARG A 48 -2.08 4.63 16.23
CA ARG A 48 -1.37 5.38 17.30
C ARG A 48 -0.04 4.74 17.67
N LEU A 49 0.18 3.47 17.29
CA LEU A 49 1.37 2.69 17.66
C LEU A 49 2.62 2.99 16.83
N GLY A 50 2.52 3.82 15.80
CA GLY A 50 3.61 4.05 14.85
C GLY A 50 3.77 2.82 13.95
N TYR A 51 3.10 2.83 12.81
CA TYR A 51 3.01 1.73 11.86
C TYR A 51 4.25 1.59 10.97
N THR A 52 5.45 1.91 11.49
CA THR A 52 6.72 1.82 10.76
C THR A 52 7.64 0.82 11.43
N ILE A 53 8.31 -0.01 10.64
CA ILE A 53 9.40 -0.87 11.08
C ILE A 53 10.62 -0.64 10.21
N TYR A 54 11.77 -1.13 10.66
CA TYR A 54 13.02 -1.09 9.91
C TYR A 54 13.42 -2.49 9.48
N ILE A 55 13.74 -2.64 8.20
CA ILE A 55 14.08 -3.93 7.59
C ILE A 55 15.47 -3.83 6.98
N PRO A 56 16.35 -4.81 7.22
CA PRO A 56 17.66 -4.85 6.56
C PRO A 56 17.53 -5.09 5.05
N GLU A 57 18.07 -4.16 4.27
CA GLU A 57 18.31 -4.21 2.83
C GLU A 57 19.81 -3.91 2.58
N ASN A 58 20.56 -4.84 2.00
CA ASN A 58 21.98 -4.65 1.69
C ASN A 58 22.83 -4.12 2.86
N GLY A 59 22.56 -4.64 4.06
CA GLY A 59 23.24 -4.21 5.29
C GLY A 59 22.78 -2.86 5.87
N LYS A 60 21.78 -2.20 5.29
CA LYS A 60 21.18 -0.95 5.78
C LYS A 60 19.77 -1.18 6.28
N LEU A 61 19.36 -0.46 7.33
CA LEU A 61 17.99 -0.50 7.82
C LEU A 61 17.12 0.49 7.05
N GLU A 62 16.15 -0.04 6.32
CA GLU A 62 15.23 0.74 5.50
C GLU A 62 13.83 0.74 6.13
N PRO A 63 13.14 1.90 6.19
CA PRO A 63 11.83 1.98 6.81
C PRO A 63 10.73 1.41 5.91
N TYR A 64 9.85 0.62 6.51
CA TYR A 64 8.65 0.03 5.91
C TYR A 64 7.41 0.43 6.69
N LEU A 65 6.35 0.76 5.96
CA LEU A 65 5.03 0.99 6.54
C LEU A 65 4.28 -0.34 6.63
N VAL A 66 3.71 -0.64 7.80
CA VAL A 66 2.87 -1.80 8.05
C VAL A 66 1.41 -1.39 7.81
N LEU A 67 0.85 -1.80 6.68
CA LEU A 67 -0.37 -1.19 6.14
C LEU A 67 -1.66 -1.87 6.58
N THR A 68 -1.73 -3.19 6.47
CA THR A 68 -2.93 -3.96 6.84
C THR A 68 -2.57 -5.29 7.46
N GLN A 69 -3.30 -5.68 8.51
CA GLN A 69 -3.12 -6.96 9.19
C GLN A 69 -3.66 -8.19 8.45
N ASN A 70 -4.46 -7.98 7.39
CA ASN A 70 -5.09 -9.06 6.64
C ASN A 70 -5.18 -8.70 5.16
N TYR A 71 -4.02 -8.68 4.51
CA TYR A 71 -3.90 -8.35 3.11
C TYR A 71 -4.79 -9.27 2.26
N TYR A 72 -5.78 -8.68 1.60
CA TYR A 72 -6.67 -9.40 0.68
C TYR A 72 -7.40 -10.60 1.29
N LYS A 73 -7.65 -10.56 2.60
CA LYS A 73 -8.23 -11.72 3.32
C LYS A 73 -7.36 -12.99 3.23
N GLN A 74 -6.09 -12.88 2.85
CA GLN A 74 -5.13 -14.00 2.75
C GLN A 74 -4.42 -14.28 4.09
N GLY A 75 -4.72 -13.51 5.15
CA GLY A 75 -4.24 -13.76 6.51
C GLY A 75 -2.84 -13.22 6.82
N ASN A 76 -2.20 -12.50 5.89
CA ASN A 76 -0.85 -11.97 6.06
C ASN A 76 -0.84 -10.45 6.19
N VAL A 77 0.22 -9.94 6.81
CA VAL A 77 0.41 -8.50 7.02
C VAL A 77 1.09 -7.90 5.80
N LEU A 78 0.53 -6.84 5.21
CA LEU A 78 1.14 -6.11 4.11
C LEU A 78 2.13 -5.06 4.61
N LEU A 79 3.30 -5.02 3.98
CA LEU A 79 4.29 -3.98 4.15
C LEU A 79 4.57 -3.31 2.81
N ILE A 80 4.83 -2.00 2.85
CA ILE A 80 5.35 -1.25 1.71
C ILE A 80 6.61 -0.49 2.13
N ARG A 81 7.61 -0.44 1.26
CA ARG A 81 8.79 0.38 1.49
C ARG A 81 8.39 1.86 1.62
N LYS A 82 8.88 2.58 2.64
CA LYS A 82 8.50 3.98 2.87
C LYS A 82 9.00 4.89 1.77
N TYR A 83 10.27 4.76 1.41
CA TYR A 83 10.91 5.49 0.31
C TYR A 83 10.91 4.66 -0.96
N VAL A 84 10.94 5.33 -2.11
CA VAL A 84 11.17 4.65 -3.39
C VAL A 84 12.62 4.14 -3.51
N LEU A 85 12.85 3.15 -4.36
CA LEU A 85 14.20 2.69 -4.72
C LEU A 85 14.93 3.75 -5.53
N GLU A 86 16.25 3.85 -5.41
CA GLU A 86 17.04 4.97 -5.98
C GLU A 86 17.08 5.00 -7.51
N VAL A 87 16.87 3.85 -8.18
CA VAL A 87 16.99 3.73 -9.63
C VAL A 87 15.61 3.74 -10.30
N PRO A 88 15.30 4.73 -11.16
CA PRO A 88 14.11 4.70 -11.98
C PRO A 88 14.27 3.70 -13.12
N LEU A 89 13.20 2.96 -13.42
CA LEU A 89 13.19 1.93 -14.45
C LEU A 89 11.98 2.13 -15.36
N PRO A 90 12.09 1.81 -16.65
CA PRO A 90 10.92 1.73 -17.51
C PRO A 90 10.05 0.54 -17.13
N HIS A 91 8.77 0.61 -17.46
CA HIS A 91 7.87 -0.53 -17.35
C HIS A 91 8.16 -1.56 -18.46
N ASN A 92 8.36 -1.08 -19.69
CA ASN A 92 8.72 -1.85 -20.88
C ASN A 92 9.51 -0.98 -21.88
N LYS A 93 10.75 -1.38 -22.18
CA LYS A 93 11.65 -0.64 -23.10
C LYS A 93 11.15 -0.56 -24.54
N LYS A 94 10.37 -1.54 -25.01
CA LYS A 94 9.90 -1.62 -26.39
C LYS A 94 8.63 -0.80 -26.65
N ASN A 95 8.13 -0.08 -25.65
CA ASN A 95 6.87 0.67 -25.71
C ASN A 95 5.65 -0.17 -26.16
N ALA A 96 5.68 -1.49 -25.91
CA ALA A 96 4.77 -2.45 -26.54
C ALA A 96 3.52 -2.74 -25.70
N SER A 97 3.71 -2.99 -24.40
CA SER A 97 2.64 -3.41 -23.50
C SER A 97 2.91 -2.97 -22.06
N SER A 98 1.84 -2.61 -21.35
CA SER A 98 1.76 -2.36 -19.91
C SER A 98 1.42 -3.61 -19.09
N TYR A 99 1.44 -4.78 -19.73
CA TYR A 99 1.35 -6.06 -19.03
C TYR A 99 2.43 -6.17 -17.94
N TYR A 100 2.01 -6.46 -16.71
CA TYR A 100 2.88 -6.40 -15.54
C TYR A 100 3.75 -7.62 -15.37
N ALA A 101 3.19 -8.83 -15.47
CA ALA A 101 3.93 -10.06 -15.21
C ALA A 101 5.05 -10.25 -16.24
N GLY A 102 6.28 -10.43 -15.75
CA GLY A 102 7.47 -10.48 -16.60
C GLY A 102 7.93 -9.13 -17.16
N GLY A 103 7.21 -8.04 -16.87
CA GLY A 103 7.64 -6.67 -17.12
C GLY A 103 8.88 -6.30 -16.30
N ILE A 104 9.53 -5.19 -16.67
CA ILE A 104 10.79 -4.78 -16.01
C ILE A 104 10.60 -4.54 -14.50
N PRO A 105 9.53 -3.87 -14.03
CA PRO A 105 9.31 -3.69 -12.60
C PRO A 105 9.10 -5.01 -11.85
N ASP A 106 8.28 -5.92 -12.38
CA ASP A 106 8.02 -7.24 -11.77
C ASP A 106 9.31 -8.06 -11.68
N ARG A 107 10.05 -8.17 -12.78
CA ARG A 107 11.32 -8.92 -12.80
C ARG A 107 12.37 -8.30 -11.89
N PHE A 108 12.53 -6.98 -11.91
CA PHE A 108 13.52 -6.32 -11.07
C PHE A 108 13.25 -6.58 -9.59
N ILE A 109 12.01 -6.40 -9.11
CA ILE A 109 11.73 -6.61 -7.69
C ILE A 109 11.78 -8.10 -7.30
N SER A 110 11.35 -8.99 -8.20
CA SER A 110 11.24 -10.44 -7.94
C SER A 110 12.56 -11.18 -8.09
N GLU A 111 13.45 -10.73 -8.98
CA GLU A 111 14.71 -11.43 -9.30
C GLU A 111 15.95 -10.73 -8.73
N VAL A 112 15.93 -9.40 -8.64
CA VAL A 112 17.10 -8.59 -8.22
C VAL A 112 16.92 -8.09 -6.79
N PHE A 113 15.93 -7.22 -6.56
CA PHE A 113 15.75 -6.55 -5.28
C PHE A 113 15.48 -7.51 -4.11
N ILE A 114 14.81 -8.65 -4.35
CA ILE A 114 14.58 -9.66 -3.32
C ILE A 114 15.87 -10.19 -2.67
N ASN A 115 17.00 -10.12 -3.39
CA ASN A 115 18.30 -10.58 -2.89
C ASN A 115 18.97 -9.58 -1.95
N GLU A 116 18.49 -8.34 -1.91
CA GLU A 116 18.93 -7.32 -0.95
C GLU A 116 18.51 -7.68 0.48
N PHE A 117 17.46 -8.50 0.65
CA PHE A 117 17.05 -9.00 1.96
C PHE A 117 17.94 -10.16 2.44
N PRO A 118 18.25 -10.21 3.75
CA PRO A 118 18.88 -11.38 4.36
C PRO A 118 18.10 -12.66 4.08
N SER A 119 18.81 -13.76 3.88
CA SER A 119 18.22 -15.06 3.52
C SER A 119 17.11 -15.50 4.49
N LYS A 120 17.30 -15.30 5.80
CA LYS A 120 16.31 -15.61 6.84
C LYS A 120 15.01 -14.82 6.67
N LEU A 121 15.09 -13.54 6.33
CA LEU A 121 13.91 -12.73 6.07
C LEU A 121 13.24 -13.15 4.76
N ARG A 122 14.03 -13.36 3.70
CA ARG A 122 13.55 -13.80 2.38
C ARG A 122 12.76 -15.11 2.43
N ALA A 123 13.15 -16.01 3.33
CA ALA A 123 12.44 -17.27 3.59
C ALA A 123 11.08 -17.06 4.29
N GLN A 124 10.91 -15.96 5.02
CA GLN A 124 9.66 -15.61 5.71
C GLN A 124 8.71 -14.79 4.86
N ILE A 125 9.20 -14.12 3.81
CA ILE A 125 8.35 -13.40 2.85
C ILE A 125 7.39 -14.40 2.21
N VAL A 126 6.10 -14.14 2.41
CA VAL A 126 5.02 -15.01 1.96
C VAL A 126 4.83 -14.84 0.46
N GLU A 127 4.59 -15.96 -0.22
CA GLU A 127 4.10 -15.93 -1.59
C GLU A 127 2.63 -15.51 -1.59
N THR A 128 2.36 -14.32 -2.11
CA THR A 128 1.04 -13.68 -2.08
C THR A 128 0.39 -13.74 -3.44
N SER A 129 -0.90 -14.07 -3.49
CA SER A 129 -1.70 -13.93 -4.71
C SER A 129 -2.09 -12.47 -4.89
N VAL A 130 -1.78 -11.89 -6.05
CA VAL A 130 -2.21 -10.53 -6.42
C VAL A 130 -2.85 -10.55 -7.80
N ASN A 131 -3.80 -9.65 -8.03
CA ASN A 131 -4.44 -9.54 -9.33
C ASN A 131 -3.70 -8.54 -10.20
N ILE A 132 -3.64 -8.85 -11.49
CA ILE A 132 -3.24 -7.94 -12.56
C ILE A 132 -4.20 -8.08 -13.74
N ARG A 133 -4.15 -7.13 -14.67
CA ARG A 133 -4.88 -7.24 -15.92
C ARG A 133 -4.27 -8.36 -16.77
N ALA A 134 -5.11 -9.26 -17.27
CA ALA A 134 -4.65 -10.37 -18.10
C ALA A 134 -4.05 -9.87 -19.42
N GLU A 135 -3.02 -10.58 -19.91
CA GLU A 135 -2.21 -10.16 -21.06
C GLU A 135 -3.05 -9.90 -22.33
N ASP A 136 -4.04 -10.77 -22.57
CA ASP A 136 -4.90 -10.77 -23.74
C ASP A 136 -5.88 -9.58 -23.79
N VAL A 137 -6.07 -8.87 -22.69
CA VAL A 137 -7.02 -7.75 -22.57
C VAL A 137 -6.37 -6.44 -22.10
N VAL A 138 -5.02 -6.36 -22.09
CA VAL A 138 -4.31 -5.16 -21.60
C VAL A 138 -4.78 -3.88 -22.28
N GLN A 139 -5.09 -3.96 -23.58
CA GLN A 139 -5.59 -2.85 -24.38
C GLN A 139 -7.09 -2.59 -24.15
N VAL A 140 -7.91 -3.64 -24.17
CA VAL A 140 -9.37 -3.58 -24.09
C VAL A 140 -9.89 -4.81 -23.35
N GLY A 141 -10.76 -4.59 -22.35
CA GLY A 141 -11.41 -5.65 -21.57
C GLY A 141 -10.99 -5.62 -20.11
N ASP A 142 -11.75 -6.29 -19.26
CA ASP A 142 -11.61 -6.21 -17.80
C ASP A 142 -11.08 -7.52 -17.19
N LYS A 143 -10.78 -8.54 -18.01
CA LYS A 143 -10.27 -9.83 -17.51
C LYS A 143 -9.03 -9.64 -16.63
N VAL A 144 -9.13 -10.21 -15.43
CA VAL A 144 -8.10 -10.23 -14.41
C VAL A 144 -7.47 -11.62 -14.36
N GLU A 145 -6.16 -11.66 -14.15
CA GLU A 145 -5.43 -12.88 -13.81
C GLU A 145 -4.80 -12.77 -12.41
N LYS A 146 -4.68 -13.92 -11.75
CA LYS A 146 -4.05 -14.06 -10.44
C LYS A 146 -2.63 -14.56 -10.61
N ILE A 147 -1.66 -13.76 -10.16
CA ILE A 147 -0.26 -14.14 -10.11
C ILE A 147 0.19 -14.30 -8.66
N LYS A 148 1.16 -15.19 -8.44
CA LYS A 148 1.79 -15.38 -7.14
C LYS A 148 3.16 -14.72 -7.12
N ARG A 149 3.41 -13.88 -6.13
CA ARG A 149 4.68 -13.17 -5.97
C ARG A 149 5.04 -12.99 -4.50
N LYS A 150 6.34 -13.05 -4.19
CA LYS A 150 6.86 -12.63 -2.88
C LYS A 150 6.88 -11.11 -2.75
N LEU A 151 7.32 -10.42 -3.79
CA LEU A 151 7.34 -8.96 -3.88
C LEU A 151 6.48 -8.50 -5.04
N PHE A 152 5.75 -7.41 -4.86
CA PHE A 152 4.87 -6.84 -5.88
C PHE A 152 4.76 -5.33 -5.71
N LEU A 153 4.25 -4.64 -6.72
CA LEU A 153 3.81 -3.25 -6.62
C LEU A 153 2.31 -3.21 -6.31
N LEU A 154 1.84 -2.14 -5.69
CA LEU A 154 0.40 -1.96 -5.44
C LEU A 154 -0.38 -1.69 -6.74
N LEU A 155 -1.68 -1.96 -6.70
CA LEU A 155 -2.68 -1.65 -7.72
C LEU A 155 -3.39 -0.35 -7.32
N GLU A 156 -3.80 0.45 -8.30
CA GLU A 156 -4.48 1.73 -8.10
C GLU A 156 -5.69 1.68 -7.14
N LYS A 157 -6.44 0.58 -7.14
CA LYS A 157 -7.59 0.39 -6.25
C LYS A 157 -7.17 0.32 -4.79
N GLU A 158 -5.99 -0.24 -4.50
CA GLU A 158 -5.46 -0.30 -3.14
C GLU A 158 -5.12 1.09 -2.58
N LEU A 159 -4.82 2.05 -3.46
CA LEU A 159 -4.62 3.46 -3.11
C LEU A 159 -5.93 4.27 -3.16
N GLY A 160 -7.05 3.59 -3.31
CA GLY A 160 -8.39 4.18 -3.30
C GLY A 160 -8.86 4.68 -4.66
N LEU A 161 -8.23 4.36 -5.79
CA LEU A 161 -8.81 4.68 -7.11
C LEU A 161 -9.63 3.51 -7.63
N ALA A 162 -10.92 3.49 -7.30
CA ALA A 162 -11.86 2.52 -7.83
C ALA A 162 -12.35 2.94 -9.24
N TYR A 163 -11.62 2.58 -10.29
CA TYR A 163 -12.21 2.48 -11.63
C TYR A 163 -12.84 1.08 -11.83
N PHE A 164 -13.85 1.04 -12.70
CA PHE A 164 -14.84 -0.04 -12.84
C PHE A 164 -14.30 -1.48 -12.77
N ALA A 165 -15.05 -2.29 -12.02
CA ALA A 165 -15.21 -3.75 -12.02
C ALA A 165 -14.10 -4.60 -12.64
N THR A 166 -13.44 -5.40 -11.80
CA THR A 166 -13.08 -6.83 -12.05
C THR A 166 -12.17 -7.43 -10.99
N SER A 167 -11.63 -6.59 -10.10
CA SER A 167 -10.65 -7.03 -9.11
C SER A 167 -11.27 -7.11 -7.70
N ASP A 168 -11.03 -8.21 -6.97
CA ASP A 168 -11.51 -8.44 -5.59
C ASP A 168 -10.64 -7.74 -4.52
N GLU A 169 -9.62 -6.99 -4.97
CA GLU A 169 -8.84 -5.99 -4.23
C GLU A 169 -9.69 -5.11 -3.32
N GLN A 170 -9.13 -4.79 -2.15
CA GLN A 170 -9.69 -3.82 -1.22
C GLN A 170 -8.80 -2.59 -1.14
N GLU A 171 -9.44 -1.43 -0.94
CA GLU A 171 -8.72 -0.20 -0.63
C GLU A 171 -7.97 -0.37 0.71
N ILE A 172 -6.75 0.14 0.76
CA ILE A 172 -5.96 0.10 1.99
C ILE A 172 -6.22 1.38 2.78
N LYS A 173 -6.68 1.21 4.02
CA LYS A 173 -7.07 2.31 4.92
C LYS A 173 -6.01 3.41 5.07
N TYR A 174 -4.73 3.02 5.09
CA TYR A 174 -3.63 3.98 5.14
C TYR A 174 -3.71 5.01 4.02
N PHE A 175 -3.98 4.60 2.78
CA PHE A 175 -4.08 5.53 1.66
C PHE A 175 -5.40 6.26 1.61
N THR A 176 -6.52 5.65 2.03
CA THR A 176 -7.84 6.29 1.95
C THR A 176 -8.09 7.33 3.05
N ASP A 177 -7.50 7.17 4.24
CA ASP A 177 -7.63 8.13 5.35
C ASP A 177 -7.11 9.54 4.95
N GLU A 178 -6.11 9.62 4.07
CA GLU A 178 -5.59 10.86 3.45
C GLU A 178 -5.31 10.58 1.97
N ARG A 179 -6.39 10.49 1.20
CA ARG A 179 -6.38 10.07 -0.21
C ARG A 179 -5.40 10.92 -1.02
N TYR A 180 -4.58 10.23 -1.80
CA TYR A 180 -3.53 10.75 -2.69
C TYR A 180 -2.29 11.33 -1.99
N ASP A 181 -2.41 12.04 -0.87
CA ASP A 181 -1.25 12.60 -0.17
C ASP A 181 -0.28 11.52 0.31
N ARG A 182 -0.82 10.44 0.89
CA ARG A 182 -0.01 9.30 1.37
C ARG A 182 0.49 8.37 0.27
N ALA A 183 -0.10 8.48 -0.92
CA ALA A 183 0.34 7.73 -2.10
C ALA A 183 1.64 8.31 -2.68
N ILE A 184 1.83 9.63 -2.56
CA ILE A 184 3.04 10.33 -3.02
C ILE A 184 4.24 9.75 -2.28
N ALA A 185 5.12 9.12 -3.04
CA ALA A 185 6.33 8.51 -2.51
C ALA A 185 7.53 9.42 -2.73
N ARG A 186 8.51 9.31 -1.83
CA ARG A 186 9.67 10.20 -1.81
C ARG A 186 10.96 9.39 -1.78
N THR A 187 12.04 10.01 -2.22
CA THR A 187 13.41 9.58 -1.93
C THR A 187 13.80 10.00 -0.50
N LYS A 188 14.95 9.52 0.00
CA LYS A 188 15.42 9.80 1.37
C LYS A 188 15.72 11.28 1.60
N ASP A 189 16.09 12.01 0.54
CA ASP A 189 16.27 13.46 0.52
C ASP A 189 14.94 14.26 0.49
N ASN A 190 13.81 13.57 0.69
CA ASN A 190 12.46 14.12 0.70
C ASN A 190 11.93 14.60 -0.66
N THR A 191 12.60 14.26 -1.77
CA THR A 191 12.09 14.62 -3.10
C THR A 191 10.95 13.69 -3.53
N ALA A 192 9.81 14.26 -3.95
CA ALA A 192 8.69 13.49 -4.48
C ALA A 192 9.05 12.88 -5.84
N ARG A 193 8.63 11.62 -6.05
CA ARG A 193 8.93 10.87 -7.27
C ARG A 193 7.69 10.15 -7.78
N VAL A 194 7.55 10.15 -9.10
CA VAL A 194 6.59 9.29 -9.79
C VAL A 194 7.03 7.83 -9.63
N TRP A 195 6.10 6.94 -9.31
CA TRP A 195 6.39 5.51 -9.15
C TRP A 195 5.34 4.61 -9.78
N TRP A 196 5.77 3.43 -10.23
CA TRP A 196 4.92 2.47 -10.95
C TRP A 196 3.95 1.72 -10.03
N LEU A 197 2.76 1.47 -10.54
CA LEU A 197 1.79 0.51 -10.01
C LEU A 197 1.78 -0.74 -10.90
N ARG A 198 1.17 -1.83 -10.42
CA ARG A 198 1.01 -3.07 -11.23
C ARG A 198 -0.16 -3.05 -12.20
N GLY A 199 -0.96 -1.99 -12.20
CA GLY A 199 -2.12 -1.84 -13.07
C GLY A 199 -1.79 -1.32 -14.46
N ALA A 200 -2.65 -1.63 -15.42
CA ALA A 200 -2.62 -1.06 -16.77
C ALA A 200 -3.67 0.06 -16.87
N ARG A 201 -3.47 1.03 -17.77
CA ARG A 201 -4.49 2.06 -18.01
C ARG A 201 -5.64 1.46 -18.82
N ASP A 202 -6.87 1.80 -18.47
CA ASP A 202 -8.03 1.60 -19.33
C ASP A 202 -8.02 2.58 -20.51
N HIS A 203 -8.86 2.33 -21.53
CA HIS A 203 -9.08 3.17 -22.73
C HIS A 203 -8.24 2.87 -23.98
N GLY A 204 -7.95 1.60 -24.29
CA GLY A 204 -7.44 1.25 -25.63
C GLY A 204 -5.94 1.49 -25.83
N PHE A 205 -5.22 1.88 -24.77
CA PHE A 205 -3.78 2.11 -24.82
C PHE A 205 -3.01 0.94 -24.19
N SER A 206 -2.48 0.05 -25.03
CA SER A 206 -1.65 -1.06 -24.56
C SER A 206 -0.34 -0.59 -23.92
N ASN A 207 0.15 0.61 -24.24
CA ASN A 207 1.46 1.11 -23.84
C ASN A 207 1.43 2.10 -22.67
N LEU A 208 0.31 2.19 -21.93
CA LEU A 208 0.18 3.03 -20.74
C LEU A 208 0.03 2.16 -19.49
N ALA A 209 0.96 2.31 -18.54
CA ALA A 209 0.91 1.65 -17.23
C ALA A 209 0.49 2.66 -16.15
N ARG A 210 -0.14 2.18 -15.08
CA ARG A 210 -0.57 3.00 -13.95
C ARG A 210 0.63 3.44 -13.13
N SER A 211 0.57 4.67 -12.66
CA SER A 211 1.60 5.29 -11.84
C SER A 211 0.98 6.23 -10.81
N VAL A 212 1.70 6.49 -9.73
CA VAL A 212 1.37 7.57 -8.81
C VAL A 212 2.27 8.75 -9.14
N THR A 213 1.68 9.92 -9.35
CA THR A 213 2.37 11.18 -9.63
C THR A 213 2.98 11.78 -8.37
N ASP A 214 3.88 12.73 -8.55
CA ASP A 214 4.57 13.45 -7.49
C ASP A 214 3.80 14.66 -6.91
N TYR A 215 2.56 14.89 -7.38
CA TYR A 215 1.79 16.08 -7.02
C TYR A 215 0.32 15.83 -6.65
N VAL A 216 -0.45 15.01 -7.41
CA VAL A 216 -1.93 15.01 -7.28
C VAL A 216 -2.59 13.60 -7.26
N GLY A 217 -1.84 12.50 -7.44
CA GLY A 217 -2.39 11.16 -7.18
C GLY A 217 -2.11 10.15 -8.29
N ILE A 218 -3.11 9.36 -8.69
CA ILE A 218 -2.90 8.22 -9.58
C ILE A 218 -3.18 8.59 -11.04
N GLY A 219 -2.18 8.39 -11.88
CA GLY A 219 -2.25 8.61 -13.32
C GLY A 219 -1.90 7.36 -14.12
N ALA A 220 -1.48 7.58 -15.36
CA ALA A 220 -0.88 6.56 -16.19
C ALA A 220 0.11 7.22 -17.16
N SER A 221 1.19 6.52 -17.46
CA SER A 221 2.30 7.03 -18.28
C SER A 221 2.80 6.00 -19.27
N ALA A 222 3.57 6.45 -20.25
CA ALA A 222 4.12 5.58 -21.27
C ALA A 222 5.08 4.58 -20.63
N VAL A 223 4.95 3.30 -21.01
CA VAL A 223 5.75 2.22 -20.43
C VAL A 223 7.25 2.37 -20.69
N LYS A 224 7.66 3.21 -21.65
CA LYS A 224 9.05 3.55 -21.93
C LYS A 224 9.65 4.59 -20.97
N ASP A 225 8.82 5.39 -20.31
CA ASP A 225 9.28 6.40 -19.37
C ASP A 225 9.91 5.71 -18.18
N SER A 226 10.89 6.32 -17.50
CA SER A 226 11.57 5.69 -16.37
C SER A 226 11.07 6.29 -15.06
N TYR A 227 10.47 5.46 -14.20
CA TYR A 227 9.97 5.86 -12.90
C TYR A 227 10.42 4.92 -11.80
N TYR A 228 10.21 5.38 -10.58
CA TYR A 228 10.70 4.75 -9.38
C TYR A 228 9.81 3.56 -8.98
N LEU A 229 10.33 2.71 -8.11
CA LEU A 229 9.61 1.55 -7.58
C LEU A 229 9.41 1.69 -6.09
N ARG A 230 8.25 1.22 -5.61
CA ARG A 230 7.91 1.15 -4.20
C ARG A 230 7.47 -0.29 -3.85
N PRO A 231 8.43 -1.21 -3.63
CA PRO A 231 8.12 -2.62 -3.42
C PRO A 231 7.27 -2.86 -2.18
N SER A 232 6.34 -3.80 -2.32
CA SER A 232 5.48 -4.29 -1.25
C SER A 232 5.60 -5.80 -1.13
N PHE A 233 5.38 -6.34 0.06
CA PHE A 233 5.36 -7.78 0.30
C PHE A 233 4.59 -8.10 1.58
N CYS A 234 4.36 -9.40 1.81
CA CYS A 234 3.65 -9.87 2.99
C CYS A 234 4.56 -10.67 3.93
N LEU A 235 4.29 -10.54 5.23
CA LEU A 235 4.88 -11.36 6.28
C LEU A 235 3.78 -12.01 7.13
N PRO A 236 4.07 -13.14 7.81
CA PRO A 236 3.11 -13.76 8.73
C PRO A 236 2.69 -12.80 9.84
N PRO A 237 1.44 -12.86 10.32
CA PRO A 237 0.94 -11.95 11.37
C PRO A 237 1.66 -12.13 12.70
N SER A 238 2.17 -13.32 12.98
CA SER A 238 2.93 -13.65 14.19
C SER A 238 4.40 -13.22 14.14
N THR A 239 4.85 -12.57 13.06
CA THR A 239 6.22 -12.07 12.95
C THR A 239 6.48 -11.10 14.10
N LYS A 240 7.46 -11.43 14.94
CA LYS A 240 7.82 -10.64 16.11
C LYS A 240 8.51 -9.35 15.66
N ILE A 241 8.15 -8.25 16.29
CA ILE A 241 8.90 -7.00 16.18
C ILE A 241 9.81 -6.85 17.38
N VAL A 242 11.00 -6.31 17.16
CA VAL A 242 11.96 -5.99 18.22
C VAL A 242 12.08 -4.48 18.26
N LYS A 243 11.97 -3.92 19.46
CA LYS A 243 12.26 -2.51 19.69
C LYS A 243 13.77 -2.40 19.87
N GLU A 244 14.45 -1.82 18.90
CA GLU A 244 15.89 -1.59 18.99
C GLU A 244 16.15 -0.11 19.28
N ARG A 245 17.25 0.14 19.97
CA ARG A 245 17.69 1.49 20.31
C ARG A 245 18.91 1.78 19.45
N ILE A 246 18.76 2.67 18.49
CA ILE A 246 19.84 3.11 17.60
C ILE A 246 20.12 4.58 17.92
N ASP A 247 21.37 4.90 18.27
CA ASP A 247 21.82 6.25 18.63
C ASP A 247 20.97 6.95 19.71
N GLY A 248 20.51 6.18 20.70
CA GLY A 248 19.72 6.68 21.84
C GLY A 248 18.23 6.88 21.56
N GLN A 249 17.80 6.84 20.30
CA GLN A 249 16.39 6.86 19.89
C GLN A 249 15.85 5.43 19.74
N TYR A 250 14.59 5.24 20.15
CA TYR A 250 13.90 3.98 19.89
C TYR A 250 13.35 4.00 18.46
N LEU A 251 13.66 2.94 17.71
CA LEU A 251 13.10 2.66 16.40
C LEU A 251 12.21 1.41 16.45
#